data_AF-A0A1B6MSZ4-F1
#
_entry.id   AF-A0A1B6MSZ4-F1
#
_cell.length_a   1.000
_cell.length_b   1.000
_cell.length_c   1.000
_cell.angle_alpha   90.00
_cell.angle_beta   90.00
_cell.angle_gamma   90.00
#
_symmetry.space_group_name_H-M   'P 1'
#
loop_
_entity.id
_entity.type
_entity.pdbx_description
1 polymer ?
#
loop_
_entity_poly.entity_id
_entity_poly.type
_entity_poly.pdbx_seq_one_letter_code
_entity_poly.pdbx_strand_id
1 'polypeptide(L)'
;SMQFPTFDLQVRFFMKTLADKLLPDHDDMMEDIRRNMERKLTDGAPKKAFFRTWTEEDRVYFDQLVELTGVDPIPKVLIDIQAHATTQLLENFGQFRKNKYEIVDDENYLFWPANADEIKATFDETA
;
A
#
# COMPACT_ATOMS: atom_id res chain seq x y z
N SER A 1 -2.18 6.57 -0.82
CA SER A 1 -0.99 5.76 -0.52
C SER A 1 -0.90 5.54 0.98
N MET A 2 -0.33 4.42 1.41
CA MET A 2 -0.22 4.04 2.83
C MET A 2 1.07 4.62 3.44
N GLN A 3 1.09 5.91 3.74
CA GLN A 3 2.33 6.59 4.13
C GLN A 3 2.97 6.01 5.39
N PHE A 4 2.20 5.76 6.46
CA PHE A 4 2.77 5.28 7.73
C PHE A 4 3.38 3.87 7.64
N PRO A 5 2.68 2.83 7.12
CA PRO A 5 3.29 1.51 6.96
C PRO A 5 4.51 1.51 6.05
N THR A 6 4.49 2.31 4.97
CA THR A 6 5.65 2.44 4.07
C THR A 6 6.86 3.04 4.77
N PHE A 7 6.68 4.12 5.53
CA PHE A 7 7.79 4.73 6.27
C PHE A 7 8.33 3.82 7.37
N ASP A 8 7.44 3.12 8.09
CA ASP A 8 7.85 2.16 9.10
C ASP A 8 8.72 1.04 8.50
N LEU A 9 8.28 0.45 7.39
CA LEU A 9 9.05 -0.60 6.70
C LEU A 9 10.39 -0.08 6.18
N GLN A 10 10.43 1.13 5.60
CA GLN A 10 11.67 1.76 5.14
C GLN A 10 12.66 2.02 6.27
N VAL A 11 12.18 2.45 7.45
CA VAL A 11 13.02 2.64 8.63
C VAL A 11 13.57 1.31 9.13
N ARG A 12 12.72 0.27 9.25
CA ARG A 12 13.16 -1.07 9.66
C ARG A 12 14.19 -1.66 8.70
N PHE A 13 13.97 -1.50 7.39
CA PHE A 13 14.94 -1.85 6.36
C PHE A 13 16.28 -1.13 6.55
N PHE A 14 16.25 0.19 6.70
CA PHE A 14 17.46 0.99 6.88
C PHE A 14 18.25 0.54 8.12
N MET A 15 17.56 0.35 9.25
CA MET A 15 18.20 -0.14 10.48
C MET A 15 18.87 -1.50 10.27
N LYS A 16 18.27 -2.39 9.47
CA LYS A 16 18.87 -3.68 9.10
C LYS A 16 20.14 -3.53 8.27
N THR A 17 20.16 -2.62 7.31
CA THR A 17 21.37 -2.36 6.50
C THR A 17 22.55 -1.81 7.30
N LEU A 18 22.31 -1.21 8.46
CA LEU A 18 23.37 -0.74 9.36
C LEU A 18 23.96 -1.85 10.23
N ALA A 19 23.17 -2.88 10.53
CA ALA A 19 23.58 -4.00 11.37
C ALA A 19 24.20 -5.15 10.55
N ASP A 20 23.63 -5.39 9.36
CA ASP A 20 23.91 -6.55 8.53
C ASP A 20 24.46 -6.11 7.16
N LYS A 21 25.39 -6.88 6.58
CA LYS A 21 25.93 -6.60 5.24
C LYS A 21 24.97 -7.13 4.16
N LEU A 22 23.85 -6.42 3.97
CA LEU A 22 22.75 -6.81 3.08
C LEU A 22 22.75 -6.09 1.73
N LEU A 23 23.43 -4.94 1.64
CA LEU A 23 23.43 -4.13 0.43
C LEU A 23 24.39 -4.72 -0.62
N PRO A 24 24.00 -4.70 -1.91
CA PRO A 24 24.89 -5.06 -3.00
C PRO A 24 25.98 -3.99 -3.18
N ASP A 25 26.93 -4.25 -4.08
CA ASP A 25 27.98 -3.28 -4.39
C ASP A 25 27.40 -2.03 -5.05
N HIS A 26 28.15 -0.93 -4.97
CA HIS A 26 27.71 0.38 -5.45
C HIS A 26 27.23 0.36 -6.91
N ASP A 27 27.98 -0.31 -7.79
CA ASP A 27 27.66 -0.31 -9.22
C ASP A 27 26.36 -1.06 -9.52
N ASP A 28 26.07 -2.13 -8.78
CA ASP A 28 24.79 -2.86 -8.88
C ASP A 28 23.62 -1.99 -8.40
N MET A 29 23.81 -1.24 -7.30
CA MET A 29 22.79 -0.29 -6.82
C MET A 29 22.51 0.81 -7.84
N MET A 30 23.56 1.36 -8.46
CA MET A 30 23.42 2.43 -9.46
C MET A 30 22.75 1.95 -10.73
N GLU A 31 23.08 0.74 -11.17
CA GLU A 31 22.45 0.12 -12.32
C GLU A 31 20.97 -0.20 -12.06
N ASP A 32 20.62 -0.63 -10.85
CA ASP A 32 19.21 -0.84 -10.48
C ASP A 32 18.39 0.46 -10.53
N ILE A 33 18.95 1.56 -9.98
CA ILE A 33 18.35 2.89 -10.07
C ILE A 33 18.18 3.30 -11.54
N ARG A 34 19.18 3.08 -12.40
CA ARG A 34 19.12 3.39 -13.83
C ARG A 34 17.99 2.63 -14.52
N ARG A 35 17.89 1.31 -14.31
CA ARG A 35 16.82 0.46 -14.87
C ARG A 35 15.43 0.96 -14.45
N ASN A 36 15.25 1.30 -13.17
CA ASN A 36 13.97 1.81 -12.70
C ASN A 36 13.61 3.16 -13.34
N MET A 37 14.58 4.09 -13.43
CA MET A 37 14.37 5.39 -14.09
C MET A 37 14.01 5.24 -15.58
N GLU A 38 14.65 4.32 -16.29
CA GLU A 38 14.38 4.04 -17.70
C GLU A 38 13.01 3.42 -17.93
N ARG A 39 12.61 2.48 -17.06
CA ARG A 39 11.25 1.94 -17.05
C ARG A 39 10.22 3.06 -16.88
N LYS A 40 10.37 3.90 -15.84
CA LYS A 40 9.45 5.01 -15.56
C LYS A 40 9.41 6.02 -16.71
N LEU A 41 10.54 6.28 -17.37
CA LEU A 41 10.59 7.16 -18.54
C LEU A 41 9.83 6.55 -19.73
N THR A 42 10.04 5.26 -19.99
CA THR A 42 9.33 4.50 -21.05
C THR A 42 7.83 4.49 -20.82
N ASP A 43 7.40 4.37 -19.56
CA ASP A 43 5.98 4.41 -19.16
C ASP A 43 5.39 5.84 -19.19
N GLY A 44 6.15 6.84 -19.63
CA GLY A 44 5.70 8.22 -19.77
C GLY A 44 5.61 9.01 -18.47
N ALA A 45 6.18 8.51 -17.37
CA ALA A 45 6.20 9.23 -16.11
C ALA A 45 7.14 10.45 -16.21
N PRO A 46 6.73 11.64 -15.72
CA PRO A 46 7.64 12.76 -15.65
C PRO A 46 8.72 12.50 -14.58
N LYS A 47 9.98 12.92 -14.83
CA LYS A 47 11.10 12.70 -13.90
C LYS A 47 10.81 13.08 -12.45
N LYS A 48 10.07 14.18 -12.25
CA LYS A 48 9.62 14.64 -10.92
C LYS A 48 8.65 13.69 -10.18
N ALA A 49 8.23 12.60 -10.82
CA ALA A 49 7.30 11.63 -10.30
C ALA A 49 7.88 10.21 -10.27
N PHE A 50 9.19 10.02 -10.51
CA PHE A 50 9.81 8.70 -10.48
C PHE A 50 9.74 8.00 -9.11
N PHE A 51 9.63 8.78 -8.03
CA PHE A 51 9.39 8.26 -6.68
C PHE A 51 7.97 7.72 -6.47
N ARG A 52 7.04 7.97 -7.42
CA ARG A 52 5.66 7.51 -7.30
C ARG A 52 5.56 6.07 -7.76
N THR A 53 4.97 5.27 -6.90
CA THR A 53 4.62 3.88 -7.11
C THR A 53 3.09 3.75 -7.25
N TRP A 54 2.68 2.75 -8.03
CA TRP A 54 1.28 2.32 -8.13
C TRP A 54 1.04 1.14 -7.19
N THR A 55 -0.23 0.80 -6.91
CA THR A 55 -0.58 -0.26 -5.93
C THR A 55 0.16 -1.59 -6.16
N GLU A 56 0.30 -2.04 -7.41
CA GLU A 56 1.01 -3.28 -7.71
C GLU A 56 2.53 -3.13 -7.54
N GLU A 57 3.10 -1.98 -7.90
CA GLU A 57 4.52 -1.70 -7.69
C GLU A 57 4.86 -1.54 -6.20
N ASP A 58 3.96 -0.95 -5.41
CA ASP A 58 4.07 -0.84 -3.96
C ASP A 58 4.17 -2.24 -3.33
N ARG A 59 3.34 -3.18 -3.78
CA ARG A 59 3.38 -4.56 -3.29
C ARG A 59 4.72 -5.23 -3.59
N VAL A 60 5.17 -5.20 -4.85
CA VAL A 60 6.46 -5.77 -5.25
C VAL A 60 7.61 -5.12 -4.46
N TYR A 61 7.55 -3.81 -4.28
CA TYR A 61 8.53 -3.07 -3.49
C TYR A 61 8.58 -3.54 -2.03
N PHE A 62 7.43 -3.67 -1.36
CA PHE A 62 7.39 -4.14 0.03
C PHE A 62 7.89 -5.58 0.17
N ASP A 63 7.50 -6.47 -0.75
CA ASP A 63 7.94 -7.87 -0.75
C ASP A 63 9.47 -7.97 -0.88
N GLN A 64 10.08 -7.17 -1.75
CA GLN A 64 11.54 -7.12 -1.91
C GLN A 64 12.27 -6.63 -0.66
N LEU A 65 11.74 -5.63 0.05
CA LEU A 65 12.33 -5.14 1.30
C LEU A 65 12.29 -6.23 2.39
N VAL A 66 11.17 -6.94 2.48
CA VAL A 66 10.98 -8.05 3.42
C VAL A 66 11.91 -9.21 3.09
N GLU A 67 12.00 -9.61 1.82
CA GLU A 67 12.87 -10.70 1.36
C GLU A 67 14.35 -10.41 1.68
N LEU A 68 14.81 -9.17 1.45
CA LEU A 68 16.21 -8.82 1.68
C LEU A 68 16.60 -8.76 3.16
N THR A 69 15.66 -8.41 4.05
CA THR A 69 15.98 -8.08 5.44
C THR A 69 15.37 -9.02 6.48
N GLY A 70 14.40 -9.84 6.09
CA GLY A 70 13.63 -10.70 6.98
C GLY A 70 12.82 -9.94 8.03
N VAL A 71 12.54 -8.64 7.81
CA VAL A 71 11.66 -7.86 8.69
C VAL A 71 10.21 -8.25 8.49
N ASP A 72 9.37 -8.01 9.50
CA ASP A 72 7.95 -8.34 9.40
C ASP A 72 7.27 -7.57 8.25
N PRO A 73 6.47 -8.26 7.40
CA PRO A 73 5.77 -7.62 6.30
C PRO A 73 4.72 -6.63 6.80
N ILE A 74 4.23 -5.76 5.90
CA ILE A 74 3.06 -4.94 6.20
C ILE A 74 1.85 -5.88 6.29
N PRO A 75 1.04 -5.81 7.37
CA PRO A 75 -0.15 -6.64 7.50
C PRO A 75 -1.07 -6.50 6.29
N LYS A 76 -1.51 -7.64 5.75
CA LYS A 76 -2.33 -7.70 4.52
C LYS A 76 -3.59 -6.86 4.64
N VAL A 77 -4.23 -6.88 5.82
CA VAL A 77 -5.44 -6.10 6.12
C VAL A 77 -5.29 -4.60 5.82
N LEU A 78 -4.10 -4.02 6.03
CA LEU A 78 -3.86 -2.60 5.75
C LEU A 78 -3.85 -2.31 4.25
N ILE A 79 -3.26 -3.21 3.46
CA ILE A 79 -3.23 -3.14 2.00
C ILE A 79 -4.66 -3.24 1.45
N ASP A 80 -5.44 -4.21 1.97
CA ASP A 80 -6.82 -4.43 1.54
C ASP A 80 -7.73 -3.25 1.88
N ILE A 81 -7.61 -2.70 3.10
CA ILE A 81 -8.36 -1.49 3.50
C ILE A 81 -7.99 -0.32 2.61
N GLN A 82 -6.70 -0.10 2.30
CA GLN A 82 -6.28 0.99 1.42
C GLN A 82 -6.85 0.83 0.01
N ALA A 83 -6.78 -0.38 -0.56
CA ALA A 83 -7.31 -0.67 -1.89
C ALA A 83 -8.82 -0.41 -1.93
N HIS A 84 -9.57 -0.94 -0.96
CA HIS A 84 -11.00 -0.74 -0.85
C HIS A 84 -11.37 0.73 -0.62
N ALA A 85 -10.68 1.44 0.28
CA ALA A 85 -10.92 2.87 0.52
C ALA A 85 -10.62 3.73 -0.72
N THR A 86 -9.67 3.32 -1.56
CA THR A 86 -9.37 3.98 -2.84
C THR A 86 -10.53 3.80 -3.83
N THR A 87 -11.10 2.59 -3.92
CA THR A 87 -12.32 2.34 -4.69
C THR A 87 -13.49 3.19 -4.19
N GLN A 88 -13.73 3.22 -2.88
CA GLN A 88 -14.81 4.02 -2.28
C GLN A 88 -14.64 5.53 -2.53
N LEU A 89 -13.41 6.04 -2.54
CA LEU A 89 -13.13 7.43 -2.90
C LEU A 89 -13.55 7.74 -4.34
N LEU A 90 -13.32 6.81 -5.27
CA LEU A 90 -13.65 6.98 -6.69
C LEU A 90 -15.15 6.82 -6.95
N GLU A 91 -15.78 5.84 -6.33
CA GLU A 91 -17.19 5.48 -6.61
C GLU A 91 -18.19 6.23 -5.74
N ASN A 92 -17.81 6.63 -4.52
CA ASN A 92 -18.67 7.29 -3.55
C ASN A 92 -18.00 8.51 -2.91
N PHE A 93 -17.47 9.41 -3.75
CA PHE A 93 -16.71 10.58 -3.32
C PHE A 93 -17.43 11.46 -2.27
N GLY A 94 -18.76 11.53 -2.28
CA GLY A 94 -19.53 12.33 -1.33
C GLY A 94 -19.64 11.72 0.07
N GLN A 95 -19.61 10.39 0.19
CA GLN A 95 -19.88 9.70 1.46
C GLN A 95 -18.74 8.77 1.92
N PHE A 96 -17.68 8.58 1.14
CA PHE A 96 -16.63 7.59 1.45
C PHE A 96 -16.00 7.77 2.84
N ARG A 97 -15.96 9.00 3.36
CA ARG A 97 -15.44 9.32 4.71
C ARG A 97 -16.35 8.90 5.85
N LYS A 98 -17.62 8.60 5.58
CA LYS A 98 -18.57 8.09 6.57
C LYS A 98 -18.54 6.57 6.69
N ASN A 99 -17.88 5.89 5.76
CA ASN A 99 -17.62 4.45 5.87
C ASN A 99 -16.80 4.15 7.13
N LYS A 100 -17.06 3.01 7.77
CA LYS A 100 -16.32 2.56 8.96
C LYS A 100 -15.63 1.23 8.66
N TYR A 101 -14.42 1.11 9.18
CA TYR A 101 -13.60 -0.09 9.10
C TYR A 101 -13.20 -0.50 10.52
N GLU A 102 -13.23 -1.80 10.81
CA GLU A 102 -12.69 -2.38 12.05
C GLU A 102 -11.75 -3.50 11.68
N ILE A 103 -10.49 -3.40 12.12
CA ILE A 103 -9.48 -4.44 11.91
C ILE A 103 -9.74 -5.55 12.92
N VAL A 104 -9.90 -6.78 12.43
CA VAL A 104 -10.15 -7.97 13.27
C VAL A 104 -8.85 -8.70 13.57
N ASP A 105 -8.01 -8.86 12.54
CA ASP A 105 -6.69 -9.48 12.60
C ASP A 105 -5.81 -8.96 11.44
N ASP A 106 -4.62 -9.53 11.26
CA ASP A 106 -3.65 -9.10 10.24
C ASP A 106 -4.11 -9.36 8.79
N GLU A 107 -5.19 -10.11 8.60
CA GLU A 107 -5.72 -10.54 7.31
C GLU A 107 -7.13 -9.98 7.02
N ASN A 108 -7.92 -9.68 8.05
CA ASN A 108 -9.35 -9.44 7.93
C ASN A 108 -9.82 -8.13 8.59
N TYR A 109 -10.84 -7.51 7.97
CA TYR A 109 -11.54 -6.35 8.51
C TYR A 109 -13.05 -6.46 8.30
N LEU A 110 -13.81 -5.79 9.17
CA LEU A 110 -15.23 -5.54 9.00
C LEU A 110 -15.45 -4.17 8.35
N PHE A 111 -16.48 -4.07 7.52
CA PHE A 111 -16.83 -2.86 6.78
C PHE A 111 -18.30 -2.51 6.96
N TRP A 112 -18.57 -1.24 7.31
CA TRP A 112 -19.92 -0.68 7.30
C TRP A 112 -19.97 0.51 6.34
N PRO A 113 -20.78 0.43 5.27
CA PRO A 113 -20.93 1.54 4.36
C PRO A 113 -21.66 2.71 5.02
N ALA A 114 -21.43 3.92 4.51
CA ALA A 114 -22.07 5.15 4.99
C ALA A 114 -23.60 5.09 5.07
N ASN A 115 -24.23 4.27 4.22
CA ASN A 115 -25.68 4.15 4.09
C ASN A 115 -26.21 2.85 4.75
N ALA A 116 -25.46 2.23 5.66
CA ALA A 116 -25.83 0.95 6.25
C ALA A 116 -27.24 0.94 6.87
N ASP A 117 -27.67 2.05 7.45
CA ASP A 117 -29.00 2.19 8.07
C ASP A 117 -30.12 2.30 7.02
N GLU A 118 -29.87 2.98 5.89
CA GLU A 118 -30.82 3.06 4.76
C GLU A 118 -30.98 1.70 4.06
N ILE A 119 -29.88 0.95 3.95
CA ILE A 119 -29.87 -0.39 3.35
C ILE A 119 -30.69 -1.35 4.23
N LYS A 120 -30.48 -1.35 5.55
CA LYS A 120 -31.25 -2.19 6.48
C LYS A 120 -32.75 -1.89 6.43
N ALA A 121 -33.14 -0.62 6.40
CA ALA A 121 -34.56 -0.22 6.31
C ALA A 121 -35.23 -0.75 5.03
N THR A 122 -34.52 -0.79 3.91
CA THR A 122 -35.08 -1.26 2.63
C THR A 122 -35.32 -2.78 2.62
N PHE A 123 -34.49 -3.56 3.31
CA PHE A 123 -34.65 -5.01 3.44
C PHE A 123 -35.79 -5.39 4.39
N ASP A 124 -35.98 -4.64 5.48
CA ASP A 124 -37.06 -4.91 6.44
C ASP A 124 -38.45 -4.53 5.87
N GLU A 125 -38.55 -3.58 4.93
CA GLU A 125 -39.82 -3.22 4.27
C GLU A 125 -40.26 -4.19 3.15
N THR A 126 -39.39 -5.10 2.72
CA THR A 126 -39.65 -6.07 1.64
C THR A 126 -39.82 -7.52 2.12
N ALA A 127 -39.82 -7.74 3.44
CA ALA A 127 -40.05 -9.03 4.11
C ALA A 127 -41.45 -9.09 4.75
#